data_AF-A0A0Q7HH49-F1
#
_entry.id   AF-A0A0Q7HH49-F1
#
_cell.length_a   1.000
_cell.length_b   1.000
_cell.length_c   1.000
_cell.angle_alpha   90.00
_cell.angle_beta   90.00
_cell.angle_gamma   90.00
#
_symmetry.space_group_name_H-M   'P 1'
#
loop_
_entity.id
_entity.type
_entity.pdbx_description
1 polymer ?
#
loop_
_entity_poly.entity_id
_entity_poly.type
_entity_poly.pdbx_seq_one_letter_code
_entity_poly.pdbx_strand_id
1 'polypeptide(L)'
;MAAYEARGGAVRRDLFAEDGDDDGVYLDDPVLLQVLAMEKLCALAEEARAEGWAWVDCMIEGDGLALRRYGQALQCQRAMTPEEEEAALAAMDAERDRLAEALETLET
;
A
#
# COMPACT_ATOMS: atom_id res chain seq x y z
N MET A 1 1.95 19.32 5.69
CA MET A 1 2.74 20.42 6.28
C MET A 1 3.03 20.26 7.76
N ALA A 2 2.04 19.93 8.61
CA ALA A 2 2.21 19.92 10.08
C ALA A 2 3.48 19.23 10.60
N ALA A 3 3.83 18.02 10.12
CA ALA A 3 5.04 17.32 10.56
C ALA A 3 6.36 18.01 10.16
N TYR A 4 6.36 18.72 9.04
CA TYR A 4 7.52 19.47 8.54
C TYR A 4 7.69 20.77 9.32
N GLU A 5 6.62 21.53 9.51
CA GLU A 5 6.61 22.74 10.34
C GLU A 5 6.92 22.42 11.82
N ALA A 6 6.40 21.31 12.36
CA ALA A 6 6.67 20.87 13.73
C ALA A 6 8.15 20.54 13.99
N ARG A 7 8.90 20.15 12.94
CA ARG A 7 10.35 19.94 13.02
C ARG A 7 11.16 21.20 12.70
N GLY A 8 10.51 22.36 12.62
CA GLY A 8 11.14 23.65 12.35
C GLY A 8 11.39 23.92 10.86
N GLY A 9 10.78 23.14 9.97
CA GLY A 9 10.91 23.33 8.54
C GLY A 9 10.32 24.66 8.09
N ALA A 10 11.11 25.47 7.40
CA ALA A 10 10.67 26.75 6.87
C ALA A 10 9.75 26.56 5.66
N VAL A 11 8.61 27.25 5.69
CA VAL A 11 7.58 27.24 4.65
C VAL A 11 7.38 28.67 4.15
N ARG A 12 7.44 28.84 2.84
CA ARG A 12 7.19 30.10 2.16
C ARG A 12 5.86 30.03 1.43
N ARG A 13 5.05 31.08 1.49
CA ARG A 13 3.74 31.15 0.83
C ARG A 13 3.75 32.32 -0.14
N ASP A 14 3.31 32.09 -1.38
CA ASP A 14 3.09 33.14 -2.36
C ASP A 14 1.93 34.03 -1.89
N LEU A 15 2.14 35.35 -1.96
CA LEU A 15 1.16 36.36 -1.57
C LEU A 15 0.04 36.53 -2.60
N PHE A 16 0.23 36.02 -3.82
CA PHE A 16 -0.73 36.14 -4.92
C PHE A 16 -1.45 34.84 -5.24
N ALA A 17 -1.22 33.77 -4.46
CA ALA A 17 -1.99 32.53 -4.57
C ALA A 17 -3.45 32.77 -4.13
N GLU A 18 -4.40 32.08 -4.77
CA GLU A 18 -5.81 32.15 -4.36
C GLU A 18 -6.00 31.52 -2.97
N ASP A 19 -6.76 32.18 -2.10
CA ASP A 19 -7.02 31.71 -0.74
C ASP A 19 -7.75 30.35 -0.78
N GLY A 20 -7.03 29.28 -0.45
CA GLY A 20 -7.58 27.91 -0.37
C GLY A 20 -6.85 26.89 -1.24
N ASP A 21 -5.99 27.33 -2.15
CA ASP A 21 -5.16 26.42 -2.96
C ASP A 21 -3.77 26.27 -2.34
N ASP A 22 -3.26 25.04 -2.28
CA ASP A 22 -1.87 24.76 -1.91
C ASP A 22 -0.88 25.22 -3.01
N ASP A 23 -1.40 25.67 -4.16
CA ASP A 23 -0.68 26.25 -5.30
C ASP A 23 -0.09 27.62 -4.90
N GLY A 24 1.05 27.58 -4.23
CA GLY A 24 1.76 28.75 -3.70
C GLY A 24 2.62 28.46 -2.48
N VAL A 25 2.59 27.22 -1.97
CA VAL A 25 3.40 26.81 -0.82
C VAL A 25 4.71 26.17 -1.26
N TYR A 26 5.82 26.72 -0.78
CA TYR A 26 7.17 26.24 -1.03
C TYR A 26 7.84 25.80 0.27
N LEU A 27 8.54 24.66 0.22
CA LEU A 27 9.31 24.12 1.33
C LEU A 27 10.79 24.45 1.11
N ASP A 28 11.40 25.12 2.07
CA ASP A 28 12.76 25.66 1.93
C ASP A 28 13.87 24.67 2.31
N ASP A 29 13.54 23.60 3.05
CA ASP A 29 14.47 22.56 3.49
C ASP A 29 14.16 21.22 2.79
N PRO A 30 14.80 20.95 1.64
CA PRO A 30 14.60 19.69 0.92
C PRO A 30 15.15 18.48 1.69
N VAL A 31 16.15 18.66 2.57
CA VAL A 31 16.75 17.56 3.34
C VAL A 31 15.77 17.08 4.42
N LEU A 32 15.15 18.01 5.15
CA LEU A 32 14.11 17.69 6.12
C LEU A 32 12.91 17.00 5.46
N LEU A 33 12.54 17.45 4.25
CA LEU A 33 11.49 16.80 3.47
C LEU A 33 11.86 15.34 3.12
N GLN A 34 13.08 15.10 2.64
CA GLN A 34 13.56 13.75 2.34
C GLN A 34 13.58 12.85 3.57
N VAL A 35 14.03 13.35 4.72
CA VAL A 35 14.02 12.59 5.98
C VAL A 35 12.59 12.19 6.36
N LEU A 36 11.65 13.13 6.34
CA LEU A 36 10.25 12.85 6.66
C LEU A 36 9.60 11.88 5.66
N ALA A 37 9.96 11.97 4.38
CA ALA A 37 9.53 11.02 3.37
C ALA A 37 10.07 9.61 3.66
N MET A 38 11.36 9.50 3.97
CA MET A 38 11.98 8.21 4.30
C MET A 38 11.39 7.60 5.57
N GLU A 39 11.20 8.39 6.64
CA GLU A 39 10.59 7.91 7.89
C GLU A 39 9.19 7.32 7.65
N LYS A 40 8.38 7.98 6.81
CA LYS A 40 7.06 7.46 6.42
C LYS A 40 7.15 6.17 5.60
N LEU A 41 8.07 6.11 4.64
CA LEU A 41 8.28 4.90 3.84
C LEU A 41 8.75 3.74 4.71
N CYS A 42 9.69 3.97 5.63
CA CYS A 42 10.18 2.95 6.56
C CYS A 42 9.06 2.44 7.48
N ALA A 43 8.17 3.31 7.98
CA ALA A 43 7.02 2.86 8.77
C ALA A 43 6.11 1.91 7.99
N LEU A 44 5.79 2.23 6.74
CA LEU A 44 5.03 1.35 5.85
C LEU A 44 5.81 0.07 5.49
N ALA A 45 7.14 0.15 5.42
CA ALA A 45 7.99 -1.01 5.19
C ALA A 45 7.90 -2.02 6.33
N GLU A 46 7.80 -1.54 7.58
CA GLU A 46 7.64 -2.41 8.74
C GLU A 46 6.26 -3.08 8.75
N GLU A 47 5.21 -2.37 8.33
CA GLU A 47 3.88 -2.98 8.10
C GLU A 47 3.97 -4.09 7.06
N ALA A 48 4.62 -3.85 5.93
CA ALA A 48 4.85 -4.87 4.91
C ALA A 48 5.69 -6.03 5.47
N ARG A 49 6.78 -5.79 6.20
CA ARG A 49 7.58 -6.87 6.82
C ARG A 49 6.75 -7.73 7.76
N ALA A 50 5.80 -7.15 8.49
CA ALA A 50 4.92 -7.88 9.38
C ALA A 50 3.97 -8.85 8.65
N GLU A 51 3.70 -8.63 7.36
CA GLU A 51 2.93 -9.58 6.52
C GLU A 51 3.72 -10.84 6.14
N GLY A 52 5.02 -10.91 6.45
CA GLY A 52 5.86 -12.09 6.21
C GLY A 52 6.73 -12.03 4.95
N TRP A 53 6.94 -10.84 4.38
CA TRP A 53 7.86 -10.66 3.24
C TRP A 53 9.31 -10.94 3.64
N ALA A 54 10.05 -11.63 2.77
CA ALA A 54 11.45 -12.00 3.03
C ALA A 54 12.39 -10.79 3.14
N TRP A 55 12.13 -9.71 2.40
CA TRP A 55 12.84 -8.43 2.49
C TRP A 55 11.94 -7.30 1.99
N VAL A 56 12.15 -6.10 2.52
CA VAL A 56 11.47 -4.87 2.08
C VAL A 56 12.51 -3.76 2.03
N ASP A 57 12.53 -3.00 0.94
CA ASP A 57 13.45 -1.88 0.73
C ASP A 57 12.67 -0.61 0.37
N CYS A 58 13.16 0.56 0.81
CA CYS A 58 12.49 1.84 0.65
C CYS A 58 13.37 2.82 -0.11
N MET A 59 12.83 3.41 -1.18
CA MET A 59 13.53 4.39 -1.99
C MET A 59 12.62 5.60 -2.23
N ILE A 60 13.15 6.81 -2.03
CA ILE A 60 12.41 8.06 -2.31
C ILE A 60 12.29 8.26 -3.82
N GLU A 61 13.37 7.99 -4.56
CA GLU A 61 13.40 8.06 -6.01
C GLU A 61 13.41 6.64 -6.58
N GLY A 62 12.28 6.23 -7.15
CA GLY A 62 12.16 4.97 -7.87
C GLY A 62 12.54 5.17 -9.34
N ASP A 63 13.83 5.20 -9.67
CA ASP A 63 14.22 5.14 -11.08
C ASP A 63 13.85 3.75 -11.63
N GLY A 64 12.98 3.71 -12.65
CA GLY A 64 12.62 2.47 -13.33
C GLY A 64 13.83 1.71 -13.88
N LEU A 65 14.94 2.39 -14.19
CA LEU A 65 16.21 1.74 -14.53
C LEU A 65 16.87 1.12 -13.31
N ALA A 66 16.87 1.79 -12.16
CA ALA A 66 17.36 1.23 -10.90
C ALA A 66 16.55 -0.01 -10.48
N LEU A 67 15.24 -0.06 -10.77
CA LEU A 67 14.40 -1.23 -10.47
C LEU A 67 14.66 -2.42 -11.41
N ARG A 68 15.11 -2.20 -12.65
CA ARG A 68 15.46 -3.29 -13.60
C ARG A 68 16.64 -4.14 -13.14
N ARG A 69 17.46 -3.66 -12.20
CA ARG A 69 18.53 -4.47 -11.60
C ARG A 69 17.98 -5.63 -10.77
N TYR A 70 16.74 -5.50 -10.31
CA TYR A 70 16.04 -6.55 -9.59
C TYR A 70 15.28 -7.42 -10.59
N GLY A 71 15.28 -8.73 -10.35
CA GLY A 71 14.43 -9.64 -11.12
C GLY A 71 12.95 -9.38 -10.82
N GLN A 72 12.08 -9.59 -11.81
CA GLN A 72 10.65 -9.66 -11.55
C GLN A 72 10.33 -11.07 -11.01
N ALA A 73 9.79 -11.13 -9.79
CA ALA A 73 9.16 -12.35 -9.32
C ALA A 73 7.82 -12.51 -10.03
N LEU A 74 7.50 -13.73 -10.47
CA LEU A 74 6.14 -14.04 -10.89
C LEU A 74 5.21 -13.82 -9.70
N GLN A 75 4.09 -13.16 -9.94
CA GLN A 75 3.04 -13.03 -8.94
C GLN A 75 2.53 -14.43 -8.61
N CYS A 76 2.93 -14.94 -7.45
CA CYS A 76 2.34 -16.14 -6.87
C CYS A 76 1.33 -15.72 -5.81
N GLN A 77 0.19 -16.42 -5.74
CA GLN A 77 -0.71 -16.25 -4.60
C GLN A 77 0.02 -16.67 -3.33
N ARG A 78 -0.14 -15.87 -2.27
CA ARG A 78 0.30 -16.30 -0.93
C ARG A 78 -0.43 -17.59 -0.56
N ALA A 79 0.22 -18.43 0.24
CA ALA A 79 -0.47 -19.54 0.88
C ALA A 79 -1.64 -19.00 1.70
N MET A 80 -2.80 -19.64 1.60
CA MET A 80 -3.97 -19.29 2.39
C MET A 80 -3.67 -19.59 3.86
N THR A 81 -4.22 -18.80 4.78
CA THR A 81 -4.21 -19.18 6.19
C THR A 81 -5.18 -20.34 6.42
N PRO A 82 -5.02 -21.15 7.49
CA PRO A 82 -5.97 -22.23 7.79
C PRO A 82 -7.43 -21.76 7.88
N GLU A 83 -7.64 -20.54 8.40
CA GLU A 83 -8.97 -19.92 8.51
C GLU A 83 -9.55 -19.54 7.13
N GLU A 84 -8.70 -19.04 6.23
CA GLU A 84 -9.08 -18.73 4.84
C GLU A 84 -9.39 -19.99 4.04
N GLU A 85 -8.64 -21.07 4.27
CA GLU A 85 -8.90 -22.39 3.67
C GLU A 85 -10.25 -22.95 4.13
N GLU A 86 -10.53 -22.92 5.44
CA GLU A 86 -11.80 -23.39 5.99
C GLU A 86 -12.99 -22.57 5.47
N ALA A 87 -12.85 -21.25 5.40
CA ALA A 87 -13.86 -20.37 4.83
C ALA A 87 -14.09 -20.63 3.33
N ALA A 88 -13.02 -20.88 2.56
CA ALA A 88 -13.12 -21.21 1.14
C ALA A 88 -13.81 -22.57 0.91
N LEU A 89 -13.48 -23.59 1.72
CA LEU A 89 -14.13 -24.89 1.68
C LEU A 89 -15.63 -24.77 2.01
N ALA A 90 -15.98 -24.04 3.08
CA ALA A 90 -17.37 -23.82 3.48
C ALA A 90 -18.17 -23.10 2.38
N ALA A 91 -17.56 -22.13 1.70
CA ALA A 91 -18.18 -21.44 0.57
C ALA A 91 -18.41 -22.38 -0.63
N MET A 92 -17.44 -23.25 -0.93
CA MET A 92 -17.58 -24.26 -1.99
C MET A 92 -18.66 -25.30 -1.65
N ASP A 93 -18.74 -25.74 -0.39
CA ASP A 93 -19.78 -26.67 0.07
C ASP A 93 -21.16 -26.04 -0.02
N ALA A 94 -21.32 -24.78 0.40
CA ALA A 94 -22.59 -24.06 0.29
C ALA A 94 -23.04 -23.89 -1.17
N GLU A 95 -22.11 -23.63 -2.09
CA GLU A 95 -22.42 -23.54 -3.52
C GLU A 95 -22.80 -24.90 -4.10
N ARG A 96 -22.10 -25.98 -3.71
CA ARG A 96 -22.47 -27.35 -4.08
C ARG A 96 -23.89 -27.68 -3.64
N ASP A 97 -24.22 -27.38 -2.38
CA ASP A 97 -25.52 -27.71 -1.81
C ASP A 97 -26.63 -26.91 -2.50
N ARG A 98 -26.42 -25.62 -2.77
CA ARG A 98 -27.33 -24.80 -3.60
C ARG A 98 -27.55 -25.41 -4.99
N LEU A 99 -26.48 -25.83 -5.66
CA LEU A 99 -26.58 -26.43 -6.99
C LEU A 99 -27.30 -27.79 -6.96
N ALA A 100 -27.10 -28.57 -5.90
CA ALA A 100 -27.79 -29.84 -5.70
C ALA A 100 -29.29 -29.64 -5.50
N GLU A 101 -29.68 -28.67 -4.66
CA GLU A 101 -31.10 -28.28 -4.50
C GLU A 101 -31.71 -27.81 -5.82
N ALA A 102 -30.99 -26.98 -6.58
CA ALA A 102 -31.45 -26.51 -7.88
C ALA A 102 -31.67 -27.67 -8.87
N LEU A 103 -30.79 -28.68 -8.86
CA LEU A 103 -30.94 -29.91 -9.65
C LEU A 103 -32.18 -30.70 -9.24
N GLU A 104 -32.38 -30.91 -7.95
CA GLU A 104 -33.53 -31.66 -7.42
C GLU A 104 -34.87 -30.96 -7.76
N THR A 105 -34.91 -29.63 -7.70
CA THR A 105 -36.08 -28.85 -8.11
C THR A 105 -36.35 -28.86 -9.63
N LEU A 106 -35.34 -29.17 -10.45
CA LEU A 106 -35.49 -29.28 -11.90
C LEU A 106 -35.94 -30.69 -12.32
N GLU A 107 -35.59 -31.71 -11.54
CA GLU A 107 -35.95 -33.11 -11.78
C GLU A 107 -37.36 -33.49 -11.28
N THR A 108 -37.98 -32.63 -10.47
CA THR A 108 -39.35 -32.81 -9.92
C THR A 108 -40.39 -32.02 -10.72
#